data_AF-A0A6P2AHF2-F1
#
_entry.id   AF-A0A6P2AHF2-F1
#
_cell.length_a   1.000
_cell.length_b   1.000
_cell.length_c   1.000
_cell.angle_alpha   90.00
_cell.angle_beta   90.00
_cell.angle_gamma   90.00
#
_symmetry.space_group_name_H-M   'P 1'
#
loop_
_entity.id
_entity.type
_entity.pdbx_description
1 polymer ?
#
loop_
_entity_poly.entity_id
_entity_poly.type
_entity_poly.pdbx_seq_one_letter_code
_entity_poly.pdbx_strand_id
1 'polypeptide(L)'
;MKPNIHTSDYLIVALDPGTSLTKVMYSLFAGSEFGKPKLMLMDATVTQVSLSAIEHYESSRLTGGQAEHECWLRYKSKYYAVGYLAENYFRGFVNLKELKYEAAVLKVLAAVGAIASKCKLPYRYKLSLAVPLPYGEWKDSEKFKKQLGMALSDFNYRGSKYEVELIKFLCTPEGGGHALMRAETLREEFNSKKVLSIMMGYRDISVVKFHRGTIQGYTEKLGMSTMLNLVKQRTSGQDEKRLLVAVYRAGRRITASKFKGIALSSNEVDRCSETKCIALAVKQAREDYWLLVNQWLKIVLEYDAEEIIVGGGTADYLRQELNKFLSKDYRNSELSWAANLERDVEILFSLNGEEEGMAMRLTDVYGVLRFLQKQITKTSLPALVG
;
A
#
# COMPACT_ATOMS: atom_id res chain seq x y z
N MET A 1 31.46 16.81 25.11
CA MET A 1 30.56 15.67 25.38
C MET A 1 29.98 15.20 24.06
N LYS A 2 30.28 13.97 23.62
CA LYS A 2 29.57 13.35 22.49
C LYS A 2 28.15 13.01 22.98
N PRO A 3 27.08 13.27 22.22
CA PRO A 3 25.75 12.83 22.61
C PRO A 3 25.76 11.30 22.68
N ASN A 4 25.31 10.75 23.81
CA ASN A 4 25.00 9.33 23.93
C ASN A 4 23.88 9.03 22.94
N ILE A 5 24.24 8.49 21.77
CA ILE A 5 23.28 7.95 20.82
C ILE A 5 22.79 6.64 21.45
N HIS A 6 21.68 6.70 22.18
CA HIS A 6 20.88 5.49 22.40
C HIS A 6 20.44 5.01 21.03
N THR A 7 21.20 4.06 20.47
CA THR A 7 20.81 3.39 19.23
C THR A 7 19.59 2.54 19.57
N SER A 8 18.42 2.99 19.11
CA SER A 8 17.21 2.17 19.14
C SER A 8 17.51 0.87 18.42
N ASP A 9 17.31 -0.26 19.10
CA ASP A 9 17.46 -1.60 18.53
C ASP A 9 16.11 -2.22 18.17
N TYR A 10 15.03 -1.43 18.21
CA TYR A 10 13.69 -1.93 18.00
C TYR A 10 12.88 -1.02 17.06
N LEU A 11 12.57 -1.60 15.91
CA LEU A 11 11.85 -0.98 14.81
C LEU A 11 10.39 -1.49 14.79
N ILE A 12 9.45 -0.57 14.64
CA ILE A 12 8.06 -0.89 14.28
C ILE A 12 7.81 -0.45 12.86
N VAL A 13 7.24 -1.33 12.04
CA VAL A 13 6.86 -1.06 10.65
C VAL A 13 5.43 -1.50 10.42
N ALA A 14 4.64 -0.66 9.76
CA ALA A 14 3.47 -1.08 9.01
C ALA A 14 3.76 -0.87 7.52
N LEU A 15 3.58 -1.92 6.71
CA LEU A 15 3.92 -1.91 5.30
C LEU A 15 2.77 -2.45 4.48
N ASP A 16 2.22 -1.63 3.58
CA ASP A 16 1.33 -2.09 2.51
C ASP A 16 2.16 -2.37 1.25
N PRO A 17 2.30 -3.65 0.83
CA PRO A 17 3.11 -4.07 -0.31
C PRO A 17 2.37 -3.85 -1.64
N GLY A 18 1.73 -2.70 -1.81
CA GLY A 18 0.91 -2.36 -2.97
C GLY A 18 1.64 -2.50 -4.30
N THR A 19 0.89 -2.82 -5.36
CA THR A 19 1.42 -2.99 -6.72
C THR A 19 1.55 -1.69 -7.51
N SER A 20 0.90 -0.61 -7.07
CA SER A 20 1.18 0.75 -7.59
C SER A 20 2.24 1.48 -6.80
N LEU A 21 2.30 1.24 -5.49
CA LEU A 21 3.22 1.89 -4.56
C LEU A 21 3.33 1.08 -3.28
N THR A 22 4.56 0.84 -2.84
CA THR A 22 4.87 0.27 -1.53
C THR A 22 4.84 1.40 -0.51
N LYS A 23 3.96 1.29 0.48
CA LYS A 23 3.74 2.34 1.50
C LYS A 23 4.24 1.84 2.84
N VAL A 24 5.22 2.52 3.41
CA VAL A 24 5.88 2.10 4.66
C VAL A 24 5.77 3.19 5.69
N MET A 25 5.16 2.88 6.83
CA MET A 25 5.15 3.75 8.00
C MET A 25 5.95 3.09 9.10
N TYR A 26 6.84 3.84 9.74
CA TYR A 26 7.72 3.26 10.75
C TYR A 26 8.05 4.21 11.89
N SER A 27 8.35 3.63 13.05
CA SER A 27 8.82 4.35 14.23
C SER A 27 9.94 3.57 14.90
N LEU A 28 10.93 4.28 15.42
CA LEU A 28 11.97 3.70 16.28
C LEU A 28 11.52 3.76 17.73
N PHE A 29 11.78 2.69 18.48
CA PHE A 29 11.55 2.64 19.92
C PHE A 29 12.82 2.99 20.68
N ALA A 30 12.84 4.09 21.41
CA ALA A 30 14.01 4.54 22.16
C ALA A 30 13.66 4.66 23.64
N GLY A 31 14.29 3.81 24.48
CA GLY A 31 14.03 3.78 25.91
C GLY A 31 12.63 3.22 26.23
N SER A 32 11.69 4.11 26.51
CA SER A 32 10.31 3.79 26.93
C SER A 32 9.23 4.29 25.96
N GLU A 33 9.58 5.01 24.90
CA GLU A 33 8.61 5.66 24.00
C GLU A 33 8.93 5.43 22.52
N PHE A 34 7.88 5.48 21.70
CA PHE A 34 8.02 5.50 20.25
C PHE A 34 8.30 6.91 19.77
N GLY A 35 9.32 7.05 18.91
CA GLY A 35 9.50 8.26 18.14
C GLY A 35 8.31 8.52 17.20
N LYS A 36 8.17 9.78 16.76
CA LYS A 36 7.15 10.17 15.78
C LYS A 36 7.22 9.26 14.54
N PRO A 37 6.08 8.68 14.09
CA PRO A 37 6.05 7.88 12.87
C PRO A 37 6.58 8.65 11.65
N LYS A 38 7.29 7.95 10.79
CA LYS A 38 7.85 8.45 9.53
C LYS A 38 7.26 7.68 8.36
N LEU A 39 7.08 8.37 7.24
CA LEU A 39 6.62 7.79 5.98
C LEU A 39 7.81 7.55 5.05
N MET A 40 7.82 6.39 4.40
CA MET A 40 8.72 6.05 3.30
C MET A 40 7.89 5.41 2.19
N LEU A 41 8.02 5.95 0.98
CA LEU A 41 7.34 5.48 -0.21
C LEU A 41 8.38 4.87 -1.14
N MET A 42 8.06 3.72 -1.71
CA MET A 42 8.93 3.05 -2.68
C MET A 42 8.09 2.61 -3.87
N ASP A 43 8.65 2.68 -5.08
CA ASP A 43 8.02 2.05 -6.24
C ASP A 43 7.74 0.56 -5.97
N ALA A 44 6.74 0.03 -6.67
CA ALA A 44 6.24 -1.32 -6.40
C ALA A 44 7.08 -2.44 -7.05
N THR A 45 7.99 -2.08 -7.96
CA THR A 45 8.70 -3.01 -8.82
C THR A 45 9.73 -3.83 -8.05
N VAL A 46 9.80 -5.12 -8.34
CA VAL A 46 10.82 -6.04 -7.83
C VAL A 46 11.32 -6.85 -9.01
N THR A 47 12.63 -6.96 -9.18
CA THR A 47 13.22 -7.75 -10.26
C THR A 47 14.47 -8.49 -9.80
N GLN A 48 14.65 -9.72 -10.26
CA GLN A 48 15.88 -10.47 -10.04
C GLN A 48 16.96 -9.93 -10.99
N VAL A 49 18.18 -9.75 -10.49
CA VAL A 49 19.33 -9.25 -11.25
C VAL A 49 20.54 -10.15 -11.02
N SER A 50 21.56 -10.04 -11.89
CA SER A 50 22.85 -10.69 -11.65
C SER A 50 23.72 -9.87 -10.69
N LEU A 51 24.68 -10.53 -10.05
CA LEU A 51 25.72 -9.85 -9.28
C LEU A 51 26.51 -8.86 -10.15
N SER A 52 26.88 -9.27 -11.36
CA SER A 52 27.65 -8.42 -12.30
C SER A 52 26.91 -7.12 -12.64
N ALA A 53 25.57 -7.17 -12.74
CA ALA A 53 24.76 -5.99 -13.01
C ALA A 53 24.71 -5.03 -11.81
N ILE A 54 24.69 -5.57 -10.59
CA ILE A 54 24.83 -4.79 -9.35
C ILE A 54 26.21 -4.18 -9.24
N GLU A 55 27.29 -4.93 -9.49
CA GLU A 55 28.66 -4.43 -9.45
C GLU A 55 28.88 -3.31 -10.46
N HIS A 56 28.34 -3.47 -11.68
CA HIS A 56 28.37 -2.42 -12.70
C HIS A 56 27.63 -1.17 -12.23
N TYR A 57 26.40 -1.31 -11.73
CA TYR A 57 25.64 -0.21 -11.15
C TYR A 57 26.45 0.50 -10.05
N GLU A 58 26.95 -0.24 -9.06
CA GLU A 58 27.69 0.29 -7.91
C GLU A 58 28.98 1.03 -8.33
N SER A 59 29.73 0.49 -9.30
CA SER A 59 30.97 1.08 -9.83
C SER A 59 30.76 2.32 -10.69
N SER A 60 29.59 2.45 -11.32
CA SER A 60 29.23 3.59 -12.17
C SER A 60 28.74 4.82 -11.40
N ARG A 61 28.50 4.70 -10.08
CA ARG A 61 27.97 5.79 -9.26
C ARG A 61 29.08 6.75 -8.84
N LEU A 62 28.77 8.04 -8.95
CA LEU A 62 29.61 9.12 -8.42
C LEU A 62 29.36 9.35 -6.92
N THR A 63 28.11 9.17 -6.46
CA THR A 63 27.70 9.38 -5.07
C THR A 63 26.67 8.32 -4.66
N GLY A 64 26.44 8.17 -3.35
CA GLY A 64 25.35 7.34 -2.82
C GLY A 64 24.02 8.08 -2.85
N GLY A 65 22.99 7.49 -3.44
CA GLY A 65 21.62 7.96 -3.39
C GLY A 65 20.89 7.56 -2.10
N GLN A 66 19.64 8.02 -1.99
CA GLN A 66 18.77 7.68 -0.86
C GLN A 66 18.59 6.16 -0.74
N ALA A 67 18.56 5.65 0.50
CA ALA A 67 18.49 4.23 0.76
C ALA A 67 17.28 3.59 0.06
N GLU A 68 16.11 4.17 0.25
CA GLU A 68 14.84 3.74 -0.34
C GLU A 68 14.80 3.73 -1.88
N HIS A 69 15.69 4.47 -2.56
CA HIS A 69 15.75 4.54 -4.03
C HIS A 69 16.80 3.61 -4.64
N GLU A 70 17.83 3.24 -3.88
CA GLU A 70 18.94 2.38 -4.31
C GLU A 70 18.86 0.99 -3.67
N CYS A 71 17.64 0.47 -3.55
CA CYS A 71 17.38 -0.80 -2.86
C CYS A 71 17.78 -2.00 -3.72
N TRP A 72 18.83 -2.71 -3.30
CA TRP A 72 19.09 -4.08 -3.75
C TRP A 72 19.41 -5.00 -2.58
N LEU A 73 19.05 -6.27 -2.76
CA LEU A 73 19.10 -7.32 -1.76
C LEU A 73 19.91 -8.51 -2.28
N ARG A 74 20.66 -9.16 -1.38
CA ARG A 74 21.08 -10.56 -1.56
C ARG A 74 20.30 -11.42 -0.59
N TYR A 75 19.51 -12.35 -1.13
CA TYR A 75 18.70 -13.30 -0.37
C TYR A 75 18.72 -14.67 -1.06
N LYS A 76 18.99 -15.75 -0.31
CA LYS A 76 19.11 -17.13 -0.83
C LYS A 76 20.02 -17.23 -2.07
N SER A 77 21.19 -16.59 -2.00
CA SER A 77 22.19 -16.55 -3.08
C SER A 77 21.71 -15.89 -4.39
N LYS A 78 20.57 -15.21 -4.37
CA LYS A 78 20.04 -14.43 -5.50
C LYS A 78 20.09 -12.94 -5.18
N TYR A 79 20.17 -12.14 -6.23
CA TYR A 79 20.20 -10.68 -6.14
C TYR A 79 18.90 -10.12 -6.69
N TYR A 80 18.36 -9.13 -5.98
CA TYR A 80 17.11 -8.48 -6.34
C TYR A 80 17.30 -6.98 -6.26
N ALA A 81 16.78 -6.25 -7.26
CA ALA A 81 16.54 -4.83 -7.14
C ALA A 81 15.07 -4.61 -6.75
N VAL A 82 14.82 -3.59 -5.92
CA VAL A 82 13.47 -3.25 -5.43
C VAL A 82 13.23 -1.74 -5.59
N GLY A 83 12.00 -1.36 -5.88
CA GLY A 83 11.58 0.04 -5.97
C GLY A 83 12.20 0.76 -7.17
N TYR A 84 12.60 2.01 -6.95
CA TYR A 84 13.08 2.91 -7.99
C TYR A 84 14.23 2.29 -8.81
N LEU A 85 15.19 1.64 -8.14
CA LEU A 85 16.31 0.96 -8.78
C LEU A 85 15.86 -0.17 -9.71
N ALA A 86 14.92 -1.00 -9.26
CA ALA A 86 14.38 -2.10 -10.05
C ALA A 86 13.73 -1.60 -11.33
N GLU A 87 12.98 -0.51 -11.21
CA GLU A 87 12.17 0.00 -12.29
C GLU A 87 12.96 0.84 -13.29
N ASN A 88 13.72 1.82 -12.80
CA ASN A 88 14.30 2.86 -13.65
C ASN A 88 15.66 2.46 -14.21
N TYR A 89 16.46 1.72 -13.43
CA TYR A 89 17.77 1.25 -13.88
C TYR A 89 17.68 -0.13 -14.53
N PHE A 90 17.06 -1.09 -13.84
CA PHE A 90 16.98 -2.49 -14.31
C PHE A 90 15.76 -2.79 -15.18
N ARG A 91 14.86 -1.82 -15.42
CA ARG A 91 13.67 -1.97 -16.29
C ARG A 91 12.80 -3.17 -15.92
N GLY A 92 12.66 -3.42 -14.62
CA GLY A 92 11.79 -4.45 -14.09
C GLY A 92 10.32 -4.14 -14.36
N PHE A 93 9.48 -5.18 -14.33
CA PHE A 93 8.04 -5.08 -14.56
C PHE A 93 7.26 -5.45 -13.30
N VAL A 94 6.13 -4.79 -13.07
CA VAL A 94 5.18 -5.17 -12.01
C VAL A 94 4.37 -6.37 -12.46
N ASN A 95 4.43 -7.47 -11.71
CA ASN A 95 3.63 -8.66 -11.99
C ASN A 95 2.29 -8.62 -11.23
N LEU A 96 1.21 -8.24 -11.91
CA LEU A 96 -0.15 -8.22 -11.32
C LEU A 96 -0.78 -9.62 -11.17
N LYS A 97 -0.16 -10.66 -11.73
CA LYS A 97 -0.66 -12.05 -11.62
C LYS A 97 -0.10 -12.78 -10.41
N GLU A 98 1.06 -12.38 -9.91
CA GLU A 98 1.70 -12.96 -8.73
C GLU A 98 0.91 -12.67 -7.45
N LEU A 99 0.99 -13.60 -6.50
CA LEU A 99 0.44 -13.41 -5.16
C LEU A 99 1.19 -12.27 -4.47
N LYS A 100 0.46 -11.36 -3.82
CA LYS A 100 1.03 -10.14 -3.22
C LYS A 100 2.05 -10.50 -2.14
N TYR A 101 1.78 -11.55 -1.35
CA TYR A 101 2.68 -11.95 -0.26
C TYR A 101 4.05 -12.44 -0.74
N GLU A 102 4.18 -12.99 -1.95
CA GLU A 102 5.46 -13.49 -2.48
C GLU A 102 6.43 -12.33 -2.75
N ALA A 103 5.95 -11.31 -3.47
CA ALA A 103 6.69 -10.06 -3.65
C ALA A 103 6.84 -9.26 -2.34
N ALA A 104 5.90 -9.40 -1.40
CA ALA A 104 5.94 -8.69 -0.12
C ALA A 104 7.16 -9.05 0.73
N VAL A 105 7.66 -10.29 0.67
CA VAL A 105 8.88 -10.68 1.40
C VAL A 105 10.05 -9.77 1.00
N LEU A 106 10.32 -9.63 -0.30
CA LEU A 106 11.41 -8.80 -0.80
C LEU A 106 11.19 -7.31 -0.52
N LYS A 107 9.93 -6.83 -0.59
CA LYS A 107 9.59 -5.45 -0.23
C LYS A 107 9.82 -5.15 1.26
N VAL A 108 9.50 -6.09 2.15
CA VAL A 108 9.77 -5.96 3.59
C VAL A 108 11.26 -5.91 3.84
N LEU A 109 12.05 -6.83 3.27
CA LEU A 109 13.51 -6.81 3.42
C LEU A 109 14.12 -5.50 2.92
N ALA A 110 13.68 -5.00 1.77
CA ALA A 110 14.16 -3.74 1.21
C ALA A 110 13.80 -2.56 2.10
N ALA A 111 12.56 -2.47 2.58
CA ALA A 111 12.12 -1.39 3.45
C ALA A 111 12.86 -1.39 4.79
N VAL A 112 12.97 -2.56 5.42
CA VAL A 112 13.63 -2.73 6.73
C VAL A 112 15.13 -2.47 6.61
N GLY A 113 15.80 -2.95 5.56
CA GLY A 113 17.20 -2.63 5.25
C GLY A 113 17.42 -1.14 4.95
N ALA A 114 16.53 -0.50 4.19
CA ALA A 114 16.59 0.92 3.90
C ALA A 114 16.45 1.77 5.18
N ILE A 115 15.49 1.43 6.04
CA ILE A 115 15.32 2.07 7.35
C ILE A 115 16.56 1.86 8.21
N ALA A 116 17.09 0.64 8.29
CA ALA A 116 18.29 0.33 9.07
C ALA A 116 19.50 1.15 8.61
N SER A 117 19.72 1.26 7.30
CA SER A 117 20.78 2.09 6.72
C SER A 117 20.58 3.58 7.05
N LYS A 118 19.37 4.11 6.82
CA LYS A 118 19.02 5.53 7.03
C LYS A 118 19.10 5.94 8.51
N CYS A 119 18.67 5.05 9.40
CA CYS A 119 18.63 5.29 10.84
C CYS A 119 19.88 4.78 11.58
N LYS A 120 20.87 4.22 10.86
CA LYS A 120 22.10 3.65 11.42
C LYS A 120 21.80 2.61 12.51
N LEU A 121 20.82 1.74 12.25
CA LEU A 121 20.53 0.63 13.15
C LEU A 121 21.70 -0.38 13.13
N PRO A 122 21.94 -1.08 14.24
CA PRO A 122 22.93 -2.16 14.29
C PRO A 122 22.62 -3.26 13.26
N TYR A 123 23.60 -4.13 12.99
CA TYR A 123 23.38 -5.28 12.10
C TYR A 123 22.32 -6.26 12.65
N ARG A 124 22.15 -6.31 13.98
CA ARG A 124 21.12 -7.06 14.71
C ARG A 124 20.14 -6.12 15.39
N TYR A 125 18.86 -6.26 15.09
CA TYR A 125 17.79 -5.49 15.75
C TYR A 125 16.48 -6.25 15.72
N LYS A 126 15.54 -5.77 16.53
CA LYS A 126 14.19 -6.29 16.68
C LYS A 126 13.23 -5.58 15.75
N LEU A 127 12.25 -6.32 15.24
CA LEU A 127 11.21 -5.82 14.36
C LEU A 127 9.83 -6.26 14.87
N SER A 128 8.91 -5.29 14.93
CA SER A 128 7.48 -5.54 14.95
C SER A 128 6.88 -5.08 13.64
N LEU A 129 6.23 -6.00 12.93
CA LEU A 129 5.77 -5.79 11.57
C LEU A 129 4.27 -5.98 11.45
N ALA A 130 3.62 -5.00 10.82
CA ALA A 130 2.23 -5.05 10.40
C ALA A 130 2.15 -5.06 8.86
N VAL A 131 1.35 -5.96 8.28
CA VAL A 131 1.14 -6.03 6.83
C VAL A 131 -0.33 -6.33 6.51
N PRO A 132 -1.06 -5.41 5.85
CA PRO A 132 -2.36 -5.73 5.26
C PRO A 132 -2.19 -6.52 3.95
N LEU A 133 -3.01 -7.57 3.77
CA LEU A 133 -3.08 -8.38 2.55
C LEU A 133 -4.52 -8.44 2.02
N PRO A 134 -4.74 -8.56 0.70
CA PRO A 134 -6.08 -8.79 0.17
C PRO A 134 -6.74 -9.98 0.86
N TYR A 135 -8.05 -9.92 1.13
CA TYR A 135 -8.74 -10.95 1.90
C TYR A 135 -8.52 -12.38 1.34
N GLY A 136 -8.52 -12.52 0.01
CA GLY A 136 -8.25 -13.79 -0.67
C GLY A 136 -6.86 -14.38 -0.39
N GLU A 137 -5.86 -13.55 -0.06
CA GLU A 137 -4.49 -13.96 0.27
C GLU A 137 -4.22 -13.97 1.79
N TRP A 138 -5.05 -13.31 2.59
CA TRP A 138 -4.86 -13.20 4.05
C TRP A 138 -4.86 -14.57 4.76
N LYS A 139 -5.51 -15.59 4.17
CA LYS A 139 -5.46 -16.98 4.65
C LYS A 139 -4.05 -17.57 4.65
N ASP A 140 -3.15 -17.07 3.82
CA ASP A 140 -1.74 -17.48 3.76
C ASP A 140 -0.84 -16.73 4.76
N SER A 141 -1.42 -15.93 5.68
CA SER A 141 -0.67 -15.09 6.63
C SER A 141 0.35 -15.87 7.47
N GLU A 142 0.06 -17.08 7.93
CA GLU A 142 1.02 -17.90 8.69
C GLU A 142 2.17 -18.42 7.81
N LYS A 143 1.88 -18.81 6.56
CA LYS A 143 2.92 -19.18 5.59
C LYS A 143 3.83 -17.97 5.31
N PHE A 144 3.23 -16.80 5.11
CA PHE A 144 3.94 -15.55 4.90
C PHE A 144 4.81 -15.17 6.11
N LYS A 145 4.28 -15.26 7.34
CA LYS A 145 5.03 -15.05 8.58
C LYS A 145 6.27 -15.94 8.66
N LYS A 146 6.13 -17.23 8.36
CA LYS A 146 7.26 -18.18 8.35
C LYS A 146 8.32 -17.78 7.32
N GLN A 147 7.90 -17.43 6.10
CA GLN A 147 8.81 -16.98 5.05
C GLN A 147 9.55 -15.69 5.44
N LEU A 148 8.84 -14.73 6.04
CA LEU A 148 9.43 -13.50 6.56
C LEU A 148 10.44 -13.76 7.67
N GLY A 149 10.12 -14.61 8.65
CA GLY A 149 11.06 -14.95 9.73
C GLY A 149 12.36 -15.54 9.19
N MET A 150 12.28 -16.46 8.23
CA MET A 150 13.47 -17.03 7.57
C MET A 150 14.22 -16.01 6.71
N ALA A 151 13.53 -15.03 6.13
CA ALA A 151 14.14 -14.02 5.28
C ALA A 151 14.84 -12.93 6.09
N LEU A 152 14.22 -12.52 7.20
CA LEU A 152 14.73 -11.51 8.11
C LEU A 152 15.93 -12.02 8.93
N SER A 153 16.02 -13.32 9.20
CA SER A 153 17.13 -13.89 9.98
C SER A 153 18.49 -13.79 9.29
N ASP A 154 18.54 -13.68 7.96
CA ASP A 154 19.78 -13.47 7.20
C ASP A 154 19.51 -12.92 5.80
N PHE A 155 19.79 -11.64 5.61
CA PHE A 155 19.81 -11.00 4.29
C PHE A 155 20.89 -9.94 4.20
N ASN A 156 21.23 -9.55 2.97
CA ASN A 156 22.12 -8.41 2.75
C ASN A 156 21.35 -7.33 2.03
N TYR A 157 21.52 -6.10 2.50
CA TYR A 157 20.98 -4.90 1.89
C TYR A 157 22.15 -3.99 1.55
N ARG A 158 22.30 -3.66 0.27
CA ARG A 158 23.41 -2.82 -0.24
C ARG A 158 24.79 -3.29 0.27
N GLY A 159 25.02 -4.61 0.23
CA GLY A 159 26.26 -5.25 0.68
C GLY A 159 26.42 -5.37 2.20
N SER A 160 25.58 -4.72 3.00
CA SER A 160 25.59 -4.83 4.46
C SER A 160 24.71 -6.00 4.91
N LYS A 161 25.24 -6.86 5.79
CA LYS A 161 24.50 -7.97 6.37
C LYS A 161 23.58 -7.48 7.49
N TYR A 162 22.35 -7.99 7.53
CA TYR A 162 21.40 -7.77 8.62
C TYR A 162 20.80 -9.10 9.11
N GLU A 163 20.59 -9.18 10.42
CA GLU A 163 19.94 -10.28 11.13
C GLU A 163 18.83 -9.69 12.01
N VAL A 164 17.58 -9.81 11.57
CA VAL A 164 16.44 -9.11 12.17
C VAL A 164 15.52 -10.10 12.86
N GLU A 165 15.29 -9.88 14.16
CA GLU A 165 14.40 -10.71 14.96
C GLU A 165 12.96 -10.20 14.84
N LEU A 166 12.06 -10.99 14.25
CA LEU A 166 10.63 -10.66 14.17
C LEU A 166 9.93 -10.95 15.50
N ILE A 167 9.83 -9.94 16.37
CA ILE A 167 9.23 -10.04 17.71
C ILE A 167 7.71 -10.14 17.63
N LYS A 168 7.10 -9.34 16.76
CA LYS A 168 5.64 -9.31 16.60
C LYS A 168 5.28 -9.21 15.13
N PHE A 169 4.28 -9.99 14.75
CA PHE A 169 3.73 -9.99 13.42
C PHE A 169 2.22 -9.83 13.48
N LEU A 170 1.70 -8.81 12.80
CA LEU A 170 0.28 -8.56 12.65
C LEU A 170 -0.05 -8.56 11.16
N CYS A 171 -0.82 -9.54 10.70
CA CYS A 171 -1.34 -9.55 9.34
C CYS A 171 -2.85 -9.36 9.38
N THR A 172 -3.33 -8.32 8.70
CA THR A 172 -4.75 -8.02 8.59
C THR A 172 -5.22 -8.23 7.16
N PRO A 173 -6.51 -8.50 6.91
CA PRO A 173 -7.05 -8.24 5.59
C PRO A 173 -6.94 -6.73 5.28
N GLU A 174 -6.82 -6.36 4.01
CA GLU A 174 -6.97 -4.97 3.56
C GLU A 174 -8.31 -4.41 4.05
N GLY A 175 -8.27 -3.24 4.68
CA GLY A 175 -9.44 -2.60 5.33
C GLY A 175 -9.55 -2.97 6.81
N GLY A 176 -8.76 -3.95 7.25
CA GLY A 176 -8.63 -4.33 8.65
C GLY A 176 -8.08 -3.20 9.51
N GLY A 177 -7.23 -2.31 8.99
CA GLY A 177 -6.77 -1.14 9.72
C GLY A 177 -7.92 -0.19 10.05
N HIS A 178 -8.83 0.06 9.11
CA HIS A 178 -10.04 0.85 9.39
C HIS A 178 -10.95 0.17 10.40
N ALA A 179 -11.19 -1.13 10.22
CA ALA A 179 -12.03 -1.91 11.13
C ALA A 179 -11.46 -1.93 12.56
N LEU A 180 -10.14 -2.06 12.73
CA LEU A 180 -9.47 -2.01 14.03
C LEU A 180 -9.68 -0.65 14.70
N MET A 181 -9.51 0.45 13.96
CA MET A 181 -9.73 1.80 14.51
C MET A 181 -11.19 2.05 14.87
N ARG A 182 -12.13 1.52 14.07
CA ARG A 182 -13.57 1.59 14.37
C ARG A 182 -13.92 0.74 15.61
N ALA A 183 -13.36 -0.46 15.73
CA ALA A 183 -13.53 -1.31 16.91
C ALA A 183 -13.02 -0.65 18.19
N GLU A 184 -11.96 0.16 18.13
CA GLU A 184 -11.51 0.93 19.29
C GLU A 184 -12.50 2.03 19.70
N THR A 185 -13.20 2.62 18.73
CA THR A 185 -14.20 3.66 18.99
C THR A 185 -15.49 3.06 19.54
N LEU A 186 -15.98 1.97 18.93
CA LEU A 186 -17.24 1.31 19.27
C LEU A 186 -17.13 0.29 20.42
N ARG A 187 -15.92 -0.20 20.72
CA ARG A 187 -15.66 -1.21 21.76
C ARG A 187 -16.55 -2.45 21.58
N GLU A 188 -17.30 -2.85 22.61
CA GLU A 188 -18.14 -4.06 22.60
C GLU A 188 -19.24 -4.00 21.53
N GLU A 189 -19.74 -2.81 21.20
CA GLU A 189 -20.76 -2.59 20.18
C GLU A 189 -20.27 -3.00 18.77
N PHE A 190 -18.95 -2.95 18.53
CA PHE A 190 -18.39 -3.42 17.26
C PHE A 190 -18.71 -4.90 17.00
N ASN A 191 -18.70 -5.73 18.05
CA ASN A 191 -18.93 -7.16 17.90
C ASN A 191 -20.41 -7.49 17.67
N SER A 192 -21.33 -6.66 18.15
CA SER A 192 -22.77 -6.83 17.88
C SER A 192 -23.15 -6.34 16.48
N LYS A 193 -22.42 -5.34 15.94
CA LYS A 193 -22.68 -4.77 14.62
C LYS A 193 -22.21 -5.66 13.47
N LYS A 194 -22.90 -5.58 12.34
CA LYS A 194 -22.42 -6.07 11.04
C LYS A 194 -21.72 -4.94 10.29
N VAL A 195 -20.39 -4.95 10.31
CA VAL A 195 -19.56 -3.95 9.65
C VAL A 195 -18.96 -4.52 8.37
N LEU A 196 -19.18 -3.86 7.24
CA LEU A 196 -18.51 -4.17 5.97
C LEU A 196 -17.41 -3.15 5.71
N SER A 197 -16.23 -3.63 5.31
CA SER A 197 -15.12 -2.80 4.83
C SER A 197 -14.90 -3.07 3.34
N ILE A 198 -14.95 -2.02 2.53
CA ILE A 198 -14.72 -2.06 1.08
C ILE A 198 -13.41 -1.34 0.80
N MET A 199 -12.38 -2.10 0.40
CA MET A 199 -11.08 -1.58 0.00
C MET A 199 -10.89 -1.71 -1.49
N MET A 200 -10.85 -0.59 -2.20
CA MET A 200 -10.64 -0.58 -3.66
C MET A 200 -9.24 -0.04 -3.96
N GLY A 201 -8.34 -0.96 -4.33
CA GLY A 201 -6.96 -0.69 -4.64
C GLY A 201 -6.64 -0.73 -6.13
N TYR A 202 -5.34 -0.68 -6.44
CA TYR A 202 -4.85 -0.71 -7.82
C TYR A 202 -5.03 -2.08 -8.50
N ARG A 203 -4.73 -3.15 -7.77
CA ARG A 203 -4.83 -4.53 -8.28
C ARG A 203 -6.23 -5.10 -8.05
N ASP A 204 -6.70 -4.99 -6.81
CA ASP A 204 -7.88 -5.72 -6.35
C ASP A 204 -8.89 -4.79 -5.66
N ILE A 205 -10.11 -5.30 -5.55
CA ILE A 205 -11.11 -4.83 -4.60
C ILE A 205 -11.33 -5.94 -3.57
N SER A 206 -11.29 -5.59 -2.29
CA SER A 206 -11.63 -6.49 -1.18
C SER A 206 -12.87 -5.98 -0.44
N VAL A 207 -13.81 -6.88 -0.16
CA VAL A 207 -14.96 -6.65 0.73
C VAL A 207 -14.81 -7.57 1.92
N VAL A 208 -14.73 -7.02 3.13
CA VAL A 208 -14.51 -7.78 4.37
C VAL A 208 -15.64 -7.49 5.34
N LYS A 209 -16.34 -8.53 5.79
CA LYS A 209 -17.36 -8.50 6.82
C LYS A 209 -16.76 -8.82 8.18
N PHE A 210 -17.04 -7.96 9.15
CA PHE A 210 -16.79 -8.15 10.56
C PHE A 210 -18.14 -8.28 11.27
N HIS A 211 -18.39 -9.42 11.91
CA HIS A 211 -19.62 -9.63 12.67
C HIS A 211 -19.43 -10.71 13.73
N ARG A 212 -19.81 -10.43 14.99
CA ARG A 212 -19.75 -11.38 16.11
C ARG A 212 -18.40 -12.10 16.25
N GLY A 213 -17.31 -11.34 16.10
CA GLY A 213 -15.94 -11.88 16.16
C GLY A 213 -15.50 -12.70 14.94
N THR A 214 -16.34 -12.85 13.92
CA THR A 214 -16.01 -13.55 12.67
C THR A 214 -15.58 -12.59 11.57
N ILE A 215 -14.66 -13.04 10.71
CA ILE A 215 -14.17 -12.29 9.56
C ILE A 215 -14.43 -13.12 8.29
N GLN A 216 -15.28 -12.59 7.42
CA GLN A 216 -15.60 -13.17 6.10
C GLN A 216 -15.30 -12.16 5.02
N GLY A 217 -15.13 -12.58 3.77
CA GLY A 217 -14.86 -11.61 2.72
C GLY A 217 -14.63 -12.20 1.35
N TYR A 218 -14.45 -11.30 0.41
CA TYR A 218 -14.25 -11.57 -1.00
C TYR A 218 -13.19 -10.61 -1.53
N THR A 219 -12.36 -11.10 -2.45
CA THR A 219 -11.39 -10.28 -3.18
C THR A 219 -11.55 -10.59 -4.66
N GLU A 220 -11.56 -9.57 -5.49
CA GLU A 220 -11.59 -9.70 -6.94
C GLU A 220 -10.57 -8.77 -7.60
N LYS A 221 -9.99 -9.20 -8.73
CA LYS A 221 -9.00 -8.45 -9.53
C LYS A 221 -9.66 -7.33 -10.36
N LEU A 222 -10.54 -6.56 -9.73
CA LEU A 222 -11.28 -5.44 -10.31
C LEU A 222 -10.71 -4.09 -9.86
N GLY A 223 -9.42 -3.99 -9.52
CA GLY A 223 -8.81 -2.71 -9.16
C GLY A 223 -8.64 -1.75 -10.34
N MET A 224 -8.06 -0.56 -10.09
CA MET A 224 -7.83 0.49 -11.11
C MET A 224 -7.13 -0.01 -12.38
N SER A 225 -6.22 -0.98 -12.25
CA SER A 225 -5.52 -1.60 -13.38
C SER A 225 -6.47 -2.17 -14.44
N THR A 226 -7.66 -2.65 -14.04
CA THR A 226 -8.71 -3.11 -14.96
C THR A 226 -9.20 -1.99 -15.87
N MET A 227 -9.51 -0.82 -15.29
CA MET A 227 -9.91 0.35 -16.06
C MET A 227 -8.80 0.82 -17.01
N LEU A 228 -7.55 0.87 -16.53
CA LEU A 228 -6.42 1.28 -17.35
C LEU A 228 -6.18 0.33 -18.52
N ASN A 229 -6.38 -0.97 -18.33
CA ASN A 229 -6.30 -1.96 -19.40
C ASN A 229 -7.38 -1.71 -20.48
N LEU A 230 -8.61 -1.38 -20.09
CA LEU A 230 -9.66 -1.01 -21.05
C LEU A 230 -9.28 0.23 -21.88
N VAL A 231 -8.61 1.21 -21.27
CA VAL A 231 -8.10 2.39 -21.99
C VAL A 231 -6.97 2.00 -22.94
N LYS A 232 -6.01 1.19 -22.49
CA LYS A 232 -4.87 0.72 -23.31
C LYS A 232 -5.32 -0.13 -24.49
N GLN A 233 -6.44 -0.85 -24.39
CA GLN A 233 -7.02 -1.59 -25.53
C GLN A 233 -7.63 -0.66 -26.60
N ARG A 234 -7.89 0.61 -26.26
CA ARG A 234 -8.53 1.61 -27.12
C ARG A 234 -7.58 2.72 -27.57
N THR A 235 -6.33 2.67 -27.14
CA THR A 235 -5.31 3.69 -27.39
C THR A 235 -3.98 3.04 -27.75
N SER A 236 -3.09 3.78 -28.42
CA SER A 236 -1.79 3.25 -28.84
C SER A 236 -0.68 3.67 -27.88
N GLY A 237 0.17 2.73 -27.49
CA GLY A 237 1.47 2.99 -26.85
C GLY A 237 1.45 3.62 -25.46
N GLN A 238 0.28 3.74 -24.80
CA GLN A 238 0.18 4.44 -23.53
C GLN A 238 0.93 3.71 -22.41
N ASP A 239 1.81 4.45 -21.74
CA ASP A 239 2.46 4.01 -20.51
C ASP A 239 1.45 3.99 -19.35
N GLU A 240 1.45 2.92 -18.58
CA GLU A 240 0.46 2.67 -17.55
C GLU A 240 0.56 3.66 -16.38
N LYS A 241 1.78 4.04 -15.97
CA LYS A 241 1.99 4.98 -14.86
C LYS A 241 1.58 6.40 -15.25
N ARG A 242 2.01 6.88 -16.43
CA ARG A 242 1.60 8.18 -16.96
C ARG A 242 0.08 8.24 -17.14
N LEU A 243 -0.52 7.16 -17.65
CA LEU A 243 -1.96 7.07 -17.80
C LEU A 243 -2.69 7.08 -16.46
N LEU A 244 -2.23 6.33 -15.45
CA LEU A 244 -2.81 6.32 -14.10
C LEU A 244 -2.89 7.75 -13.53
N VAL A 245 -1.77 8.49 -13.57
CA VAL A 245 -1.70 9.86 -13.05
C VAL A 245 -2.64 10.79 -13.82
N ALA A 246 -2.67 10.70 -15.15
CA ALA A 246 -3.53 11.54 -15.99
C ALA A 246 -5.03 11.24 -15.77
N VAL A 247 -5.41 9.96 -15.68
CA VAL A 247 -6.80 9.54 -15.43
C VAL A 247 -7.26 9.99 -14.05
N TYR A 248 -6.42 9.82 -13.02
CA TYR A 248 -6.74 10.25 -11.67
C TYR A 248 -6.98 11.76 -11.60
N ARG A 249 -6.05 12.57 -12.15
CA ARG A 249 -6.16 14.05 -12.21
C ARG A 249 -7.30 14.56 -13.09
N ALA A 250 -7.71 13.79 -14.10
CA ALA A 250 -8.91 14.11 -14.86
C ALA A 250 -10.18 13.91 -14.02
N GLY A 251 -10.15 12.96 -13.08
CA GLY A 251 -11.27 12.63 -12.22
C GLY A 251 -12.51 12.33 -13.07
N ARG A 252 -13.57 13.09 -12.81
CA ARG A 252 -14.83 13.02 -13.57
C ARG A 252 -14.88 13.96 -14.78
N ARG A 253 -14.02 14.99 -14.82
CA ARG A 253 -13.98 15.98 -15.91
C ARG A 253 -12.95 15.53 -16.95
N ILE A 254 -13.33 14.51 -17.71
CA ILE A 254 -12.47 13.90 -18.72
C ILE A 254 -12.52 14.75 -19.99
N THR A 255 -11.47 15.54 -20.21
CA THR A 255 -11.31 16.40 -21.39
C THR A 255 -9.95 16.19 -22.04
N ALA A 256 -9.82 16.42 -23.34
CA ALA A 256 -8.57 16.25 -24.08
C ALA A 256 -7.40 17.04 -23.46
N SER A 257 -7.66 18.23 -22.90
CA SER A 257 -6.61 19.06 -22.29
C SER A 257 -5.91 18.39 -21.11
N LYS A 258 -6.58 17.47 -20.39
CA LYS A 258 -6.01 16.72 -19.26
C LYS A 258 -4.99 15.66 -19.71
N PHE A 259 -4.99 15.27 -20.98
CA PHE A 259 -4.13 14.21 -21.52
C PHE A 259 -3.00 14.73 -22.41
N LYS A 260 -2.86 16.05 -22.57
CA LYS A 260 -1.76 16.65 -23.36
C LYS A 260 -0.37 16.17 -22.94
N GLY A 261 -0.15 15.97 -21.65
CA GLY A 261 1.13 15.54 -21.09
C GLY A 261 1.47 14.07 -21.33
N ILE A 262 0.55 13.27 -21.86
CA ILE A 262 0.76 11.83 -22.13
C ILE A 262 0.66 11.46 -23.62
N ALA A 263 0.33 12.42 -24.47
CA ALA A 263 0.35 12.22 -25.91
C ALA A 263 1.78 11.91 -26.39
N LEU A 264 1.88 10.98 -27.34
CA LEU A 264 3.13 10.45 -27.88
C LEU A 264 3.50 11.12 -29.20
N SER A 265 2.53 11.63 -29.96
CA SER A 265 2.80 12.28 -31.24
C SER A 265 3.55 13.61 -31.06
N SER A 266 4.59 13.80 -31.86
CA SER A 266 5.34 15.06 -31.98
C SER A 266 4.68 16.05 -32.94
N ASN A 267 3.75 15.60 -33.80
CA ASN A 267 3.00 16.46 -34.71
C ASN A 267 1.80 17.07 -33.97
N GLU A 268 1.61 18.39 -34.02
CA GLU A 268 0.57 19.07 -33.23
C GLU A 268 -0.87 18.67 -33.59
N VAL A 269 -1.14 18.41 -34.87
CA VAL A 269 -2.46 17.98 -35.36
C VAL A 269 -2.77 16.59 -34.85
N ASP A 270 -1.82 15.67 -35.01
CA ASP A 270 -1.95 14.29 -34.53
C ASP A 270 -2.01 14.23 -33.01
N ARG A 271 -1.26 15.09 -32.30
CA ARG A 271 -1.31 15.21 -30.84
C ARG A 271 -2.69 15.67 -30.36
N CYS A 272 -3.30 16.62 -31.08
CA CYS A 272 -4.67 17.04 -30.79
C CYS A 272 -5.68 15.90 -31.00
N SER A 273 -5.52 15.13 -32.07
CA SER A 273 -6.34 13.94 -32.34
C SER A 273 -6.14 12.87 -31.26
N GLU A 274 -4.90 12.54 -30.93
CA GLU A 274 -4.52 11.55 -29.93
C GLU A 274 -5.10 11.86 -28.55
N THR A 275 -4.98 13.11 -28.08
CA THR A 275 -5.54 13.50 -26.78
C THR A 275 -7.06 13.40 -26.73
N LYS A 276 -7.76 13.63 -27.84
CA LYS A 276 -9.21 13.41 -27.96
C LYS A 276 -9.54 11.92 -27.92
N CYS A 277 -8.77 11.09 -28.63
CA CYS A 277 -8.91 9.62 -28.59
C CYS A 277 -8.70 9.08 -27.17
N ILE A 278 -7.66 9.51 -26.46
CA ILE A 278 -7.40 9.12 -25.07
C ILE A 278 -8.57 9.54 -24.18
N ALA A 279 -9.04 10.80 -24.26
CA ALA A 279 -10.14 11.27 -23.44
C ALA A 279 -11.43 10.46 -23.69
N LEU A 280 -11.74 10.15 -24.96
CA LEU A 280 -12.88 9.31 -25.31
C LEU A 280 -12.74 7.89 -24.74
N ALA A 281 -11.57 7.28 -24.91
CA ALA A 281 -11.27 5.96 -24.39
C ALA A 281 -11.40 5.89 -22.85
N VAL A 282 -10.90 6.90 -22.13
CA VAL A 282 -11.02 7.00 -20.67
C VAL A 282 -12.48 7.13 -20.25
N LYS A 283 -13.28 7.94 -20.94
CA LYS A 283 -14.70 8.09 -20.63
C LYS A 283 -15.45 6.76 -20.77
N GLN A 284 -15.29 6.09 -21.91
CA GLN A 284 -15.92 4.80 -22.16
C GLN A 284 -15.42 3.74 -21.17
N ALA A 285 -14.10 3.67 -20.94
CA ALA A 285 -13.51 2.68 -20.03
C ALA A 285 -14.00 2.87 -18.60
N ARG A 286 -14.22 4.11 -18.17
CA ARG A 286 -14.76 4.41 -16.85
C ARG A 286 -16.19 3.91 -16.69
N GLU A 287 -17.03 4.10 -17.71
CA GLU A 287 -18.43 3.63 -17.72
C GLU A 287 -18.48 2.10 -17.66
N ASP A 288 -17.71 1.42 -18.51
CA ASP A 288 -17.62 -0.04 -18.55
C ASP A 288 -17.06 -0.60 -17.24
N TYR A 289 -15.99 0.01 -16.71
CA TYR A 289 -15.37 -0.40 -15.46
C TYR A 289 -16.34 -0.27 -14.29
N TRP A 290 -17.07 0.85 -14.18
CA TRP A 290 -18.06 1.02 -13.13
C TRP A 290 -19.18 -0.03 -13.21
N LEU A 291 -19.62 -0.39 -14.43
CA LEU A 291 -20.61 -1.45 -14.60
C LEU A 291 -20.13 -2.79 -14.00
N LEU A 292 -18.88 -3.17 -14.29
CA LEU A 292 -18.26 -4.39 -13.74
C LEU A 292 -18.18 -4.35 -12.21
N VAL A 293 -17.66 -3.25 -11.65
CA VAL A 293 -17.54 -3.07 -10.19
C VAL A 293 -18.90 -3.10 -9.52
N ASN A 294 -19.88 -2.37 -10.04
CA ASN A 294 -21.23 -2.31 -9.50
C ASN A 294 -21.94 -3.66 -9.54
N GLN A 295 -21.78 -4.44 -10.62
CA GLN A 295 -22.30 -5.80 -10.70
C GLN A 295 -21.69 -6.69 -9.64
N TRP A 296 -20.36 -6.67 -9.49
CA TRP A 296 -19.68 -7.47 -8.48
C TRP A 296 -20.06 -7.07 -7.05
N LEU A 297 -20.12 -5.77 -6.74
CA LEU A 297 -20.54 -5.29 -5.43
C LEU A 297 -21.95 -5.76 -5.04
N LYS A 298 -22.89 -5.79 -5.99
CA LYS A 298 -24.25 -6.32 -5.75
C LYS A 298 -24.29 -7.82 -5.43
N ILE A 299 -23.30 -8.58 -5.88
CA ILE A 299 -23.20 -10.01 -5.59
C ILE A 299 -22.65 -10.22 -4.18
N VAL A 300 -21.67 -9.42 -3.76
CA VAL A 300 -20.91 -9.67 -2.52
C VAL A 300 -21.37 -8.88 -1.29
N LEU A 301 -22.07 -7.76 -1.47
CA LEU A 301 -22.53 -6.92 -0.36
C LEU A 301 -23.87 -7.39 0.20
N GLU A 302 -23.93 -7.58 1.51
CA GLU A 302 -25.14 -7.97 2.25
C GLU A 302 -26.02 -6.75 2.58
N TYR A 303 -27.32 -6.82 2.29
CA TYR A 303 -28.27 -5.70 2.46
C TYR A 303 -28.53 -5.27 3.91
N ASP A 304 -28.21 -6.13 4.87
CA ASP A 304 -28.41 -5.92 6.30
C ASP A 304 -27.14 -5.47 7.02
N ALA A 305 -26.15 -4.94 6.29
CA ALA A 305 -25.01 -4.26 6.87
C ALA A 305 -25.46 -3.04 7.67
N GLU A 306 -24.97 -2.89 8.90
CA GLU A 306 -25.27 -1.74 9.75
C GLU A 306 -24.29 -0.59 9.51
N GLU A 307 -23.05 -0.91 9.15
CA GLU A 307 -22.02 0.07 8.81
C GLU A 307 -21.21 -0.41 7.59
N ILE A 308 -20.91 0.52 6.68
CA ILE A 308 -20.06 0.29 5.51
C ILE A 308 -18.92 1.30 5.56
N ILE A 309 -17.70 0.81 5.71
CA ILE A 309 -16.47 1.59 5.69
C ILE A 309 -15.83 1.46 4.30
N VAL A 310 -15.52 2.57 3.66
CA VAL A 310 -14.96 2.60 2.30
C VAL A 310 -13.57 3.22 2.30
N GLY A 311 -12.63 2.59 1.61
CA GLY A 311 -11.26 3.05 1.52
C GLY A 311 -10.50 2.63 0.25
N GLY A 312 -9.29 3.17 0.11
CA GLY A 312 -8.42 2.94 -1.04
C GLY A 312 -8.56 4.00 -2.14
N GLY A 313 -7.49 4.18 -2.92
CA GLY A 313 -7.41 5.26 -3.92
C GLY A 313 -8.40 5.10 -5.08
N THR A 314 -8.79 3.87 -5.41
CA THR A 314 -9.80 3.63 -6.45
C THR A 314 -11.21 3.92 -5.96
N ALA A 315 -11.47 3.72 -4.67
CA ALA A 315 -12.73 4.13 -4.07
C ALA A 315 -12.85 5.65 -4.07
N ASP A 316 -11.77 6.36 -3.77
CA ASP A 316 -11.75 7.83 -3.83
C ASP A 316 -12.03 8.35 -5.25
N TYR A 317 -11.42 7.74 -6.28
CA TYR A 317 -11.70 8.04 -7.68
C TYR A 317 -13.17 7.82 -8.10
N LEU A 318 -13.83 6.83 -7.49
CA LEU A 318 -15.25 6.47 -7.72
C LEU A 318 -16.19 6.96 -6.62
N ARG A 319 -15.77 7.91 -5.78
CA ARG A 319 -16.48 8.30 -4.56
C ARG A 319 -17.95 8.66 -4.81
N GLN A 320 -18.24 9.37 -5.90
CA GLN A 320 -19.62 9.77 -6.20
C GLN A 320 -20.49 8.58 -6.63
N GLU A 321 -19.97 7.70 -7.47
CA GLU A 321 -20.66 6.49 -7.91
C GLU A 321 -20.96 5.57 -6.73
N LEU A 322 -19.97 5.37 -5.85
CA LEU A 322 -20.10 4.58 -4.63
C LEU A 322 -21.14 5.20 -3.69
N ASN A 323 -21.06 6.51 -3.44
CA ASN A 323 -22.06 7.20 -2.62
C ASN A 323 -23.46 7.03 -3.19
N LYS A 324 -23.64 7.19 -4.52
CA LYS A 324 -24.94 7.02 -5.17
C LYS A 324 -25.44 5.57 -5.06
N PHE A 325 -24.58 4.58 -5.25
CA PHE A 325 -24.92 3.16 -5.15
C PHE A 325 -25.30 2.79 -3.71
N LEU A 326 -24.43 3.09 -2.74
CA LEU A 326 -24.61 2.73 -1.34
C LEU A 326 -25.79 3.47 -0.71
N SER A 327 -25.94 4.77 -0.96
CA SER A 327 -27.09 5.52 -0.43
C SER A 327 -28.44 5.08 -1.04
N LYS A 328 -28.44 4.55 -2.27
CA LYS A 328 -29.68 4.10 -2.92
C LYS A 328 -30.09 2.71 -2.42
N ASP A 329 -29.15 1.77 -2.44
CA ASP A 329 -29.40 0.34 -2.27
C ASP A 329 -29.16 -0.14 -0.82
N TYR A 330 -28.44 0.62 0.01
CA TYR A 330 -28.07 0.30 1.41
C TYR A 330 -28.45 1.46 2.38
N ARG A 331 -29.69 1.95 2.28
CA ARG A 331 -30.18 3.15 3.00
C ARG A 331 -30.11 3.08 4.52
N ASN A 332 -30.11 1.88 5.09
CA ASN A 332 -30.10 1.66 6.53
C ASN A 332 -28.68 1.51 7.09
N SER A 333 -27.66 1.50 6.22
CA SER A 333 -26.26 1.37 6.63
C SER A 333 -25.63 2.75 6.87
N GLU A 334 -24.89 2.90 7.97
CA GLU A 334 -24.02 4.05 8.18
C GLU A 334 -22.82 3.99 7.22
N LEU A 335 -22.64 5.01 6.38
CA LEU A 335 -21.52 5.08 5.44
C LEU A 335 -20.36 5.90 6.04
N SER A 336 -19.18 5.30 6.11
CA SER A 336 -17.96 5.92 6.64
C SER A 336 -16.82 5.90 5.63
N TRP A 337 -16.16 7.05 5.44
CA TRP A 337 -15.03 7.24 4.51
C TRP A 337 -13.67 7.36 5.22
N ALA A 338 -13.54 6.85 6.45
CA ALA A 338 -12.30 6.93 7.25
C ALA A 338 -11.69 8.36 7.37
N ALA A 339 -12.51 9.41 7.23
CA ALA A 339 -12.06 10.81 7.12
C ALA A 339 -11.23 11.31 8.32
N ASN A 340 -11.48 10.75 9.52
CA ASN A 340 -10.67 11.07 10.70
C ASN A 340 -9.23 10.55 10.55
N LEU A 341 -9.05 9.34 10.01
CA LEU A 341 -7.72 8.79 9.73
C LEU A 341 -7.03 9.54 8.59
N GLU A 342 -7.80 10.00 7.61
CA GLU A 342 -7.28 10.82 6.50
C GLU A 342 -6.65 12.11 7.04
N ARG A 343 -7.39 12.86 7.87
CA ARG A 343 -6.89 14.08 8.52
C ARG A 343 -5.67 13.82 9.39
N ASP A 344 -5.68 12.74 10.17
CA ASP A 344 -4.52 12.35 11.00
C ASP A 344 -3.27 12.11 10.14
N VAL A 345 -3.42 11.40 9.03
CA VAL A 345 -2.32 11.11 8.09
C VAL A 345 -1.79 12.40 7.45
N GLU A 346 -2.67 13.29 6.99
CA GLU A 346 -2.31 14.59 6.41
C GLU A 346 -1.46 15.41 7.37
N ILE A 347 -1.91 15.54 8.62
CA ILE A 347 -1.21 16.31 9.66
C ILE A 347 0.12 15.64 10.01
N LEU A 348 0.11 14.32 10.23
CA LEU A 348 1.27 13.59 10.73
C LEU A 348 2.44 13.62 9.74
N PHE A 349 2.14 13.46 8.44
CA PHE A 349 3.13 13.38 7.37
C PHE A 349 3.25 14.64 6.52
N SER A 350 2.53 15.70 6.86
CA SER A 350 2.57 16.99 6.17
C SER A 350 2.33 16.84 4.67
N LEU A 351 1.23 16.17 4.32
CA LEU A 351 0.86 15.95 2.92
C LEU A 351 0.24 17.24 2.36
N ASN A 352 1.01 17.97 1.55
CA ASN A 352 0.71 19.35 1.15
C ASN A 352 -0.22 19.45 -0.08
N GLY A 353 -1.30 18.67 -0.17
CA GLY A 353 -2.32 18.76 -1.24
C GLY A 353 -1.86 18.41 -2.67
N GLU A 354 -0.58 18.58 -3.02
CA GLU A 354 0.02 18.19 -4.31
C GLU A 354 0.02 16.67 -4.53
N GLU A 355 -0.06 15.92 -3.43
CA GLU A 355 -0.24 14.46 -3.40
C GLU A 355 -1.73 14.09 -3.32
N GLU A 356 -2.52 14.63 -4.23
CA GLU A 356 -3.98 14.45 -4.29
C GLU A 356 -4.35 12.96 -4.15
N GLY A 357 -5.13 12.62 -3.11
CA GLY A 357 -5.57 11.25 -2.81
C GLY A 357 -4.56 10.35 -2.08
N MET A 358 -3.37 10.83 -1.74
CA MET A 358 -2.37 10.01 -1.04
C MET A 358 -2.77 9.69 0.40
N ALA A 359 -3.39 10.64 1.10
CA ALA A 359 -3.87 10.43 2.47
C ALA A 359 -4.83 9.22 2.55
N MET A 360 -5.84 9.17 1.68
CA MET A 360 -6.76 8.02 1.59
C MET A 360 -6.09 6.68 1.28
N ARG A 361 -4.96 6.68 0.57
CA ARG A 361 -4.19 5.46 0.27
C ARG A 361 -3.37 4.98 1.48
N LEU A 362 -3.24 5.80 2.51
CA LEU A 362 -2.42 5.54 3.70
C LEU A 362 -3.24 5.20 4.94
N THR A 363 -4.55 5.50 4.96
CA THR A 363 -5.40 5.37 6.16
C THR A 363 -5.47 3.93 6.69
N ASP A 364 -5.52 2.91 5.82
CA ASP A 364 -5.60 1.51 6.26
C ASP A 364 -4.30 1.08 6.95
N VAL A 365 -3.16 1.21 6.28
CA VAL A 365 -1.84 0.88 6.85
C VAL A 365 -1.53 1.72 8.09
N TYR A 366 -2.00 2.97 8.15
CA TYR A 366 -1.91 3.81 9.34
C TYR A 366 -2.73 3.27 10.51
N GLY A 367 -3.99 2.84 10.28
CA GLY A 367 -4.82 2.21 11.29
C GLY A 367 -4.15 0.96 11.88
N VAL A 368 -3.56 0.13 11.02
CA VAL A 368 -2.81 -1.07 11.48
C VAL A 368 -1.57 -0.68 12.29
N LEU A 369 -0.81 0.34 11.88
CA LEU A 369 0.35 0.83 12.65
C LEU A 369 -0.07 1.27 14.06
N ARG A 370 -1.11 2.11 14.15
CA ARG A 370 -1.62 2.64 15.42
C ARG A 370 -2.03 1.52 16.37
N PHE A 371 -2.71 0.51 15.84
CA PHE A 371 -3.09 -0.66 16.61
C PHE A 371 -1.87 -1.47 17.07
N LEU A 372 -0.90 -1.73 16.19
CA LEU A 372 0.32 -2.46 16.54
C LEU A 372 1.12 -1.74 17.64
N GLN A 373 1.31 -0.42 17.52
CA GLN A 373 1.99 0.40 18.53
C GLN A 373 1.33 0.29 19.90
N LYS A 374 -0.01 0.40 19.96
CA LYS A 374 -0.76 0.24 21.22
C LYS A 374 -0.59 -1.14 21.84
N GLN A 375 -0.60 -2.19 21.03
CA GLN A 375 -0.39 -3.53 21.57
C GLN A 375 1.01 -3.70 22.16
N ILE A 376 2.03 -3.07 21.58
CA ILE A 376 3.40 -3.14 22.11
C ILE A 376 3.49 -2.36 23.42
N THR A 377 2.96 -1.13 23.49
CA THR A 377 2.95 -0.32 24.73
C THR A 377 2.26 -1.04 25.89
N LYS A 378 1.12 -1.71 25.62
CA LYS A 378 0.39 -2.47 26.65
C LYS A 378 1.19 -3.67 27.16
N THR A 379 1.93 -4.37 26.29
CA THR A 379 2.75 -5.52 26.69
C THR A 379 4.04 -5.11 27.42
N SER A 380 4.53 -3.88 27.21
CA SER A 380 5.71 -3.33 27.91
C SER A 380 5.40 -2.59 29.22
N LEU A 381 4.15 -2.48 29.64
CA LEU A 381 3.77 -2.13 31.01
C LEU A 381 3.67 -3.45 31.80
N PRO A 382 4.62 -3.77 32.71
CA PRO A 382 4.35 -4.79 33.71
C PRO A 382 3.08 -4.37 34.44
N ALA A 383 2.16 -5.30 34.64
CA ALA A 383 1.08 -5.11 35.59
C ALA A 383 1.71 -4.64 36.91
N LEU A 384 1.42 -3.40 37.30
CA LEU A 384 1.61 -2.95 38.67
C LEU A 384 0.66 -3.81 39.51
N VAL A 385 1.20 -4.92 40.01
CA VAL A 385 0.65 -5.63 41.15
C VAL A 385 1.01 -4.77 42.36
N GLY A 386 -0.04 -4.24 42.98
CA GLY A 386 -0.02 -3.41 44.18
C GLY A 386 -1.42 -2.93 44.46
#